data_AF-A0A4P6P9G6-F1
#
_entry.id   AF-A0A4P6P9G6-F1
#
_cell.length_a   1.000
_cell.length_b   1.000
_cell.length_c   1.000
_cell.angle_alpha   90.00
_cell.angle_beta   90.00
_cell.angle_gamma   90.00
#
_symmetry.space_group_name_H-M   'P 1'
#
loop_
_entity.id
_entity.type
_entity.pdbx_description
1 polymer ?
#
loop_
_entity_poly.entity_id
_entity_poly.type
_entity_poly.pdbx_seq_one_letter_code
_entity_poly.pdbx_strand_id
1 'polypeptide(L)'
;MPILIPKWKSGPTPRNNPHNRNLFPSSEIASHSKRQHLYYSFRSQGTFSMQRVNHKKADQVTVRRLNMSAILKLLRERGTLARADLAKELGMTRNTASNIVTDLLNAGLVVETEFRRAGAGRPGLLLELDPLGGFAVGAEIDINRIIVIAADFNGKILWEQSAGISTGQSQNECIELAEQLVQDALDWGIAEGRNPLGIGLGLAGLVDSENGVLTYAPTLNWSDVPFKQLWGKKFSIPVYLDNEANTSALGYHTYADRSKARNLAYLSIGVGMAAGLILEERLFHGSSGFAGQAGHMKIRTDGEACTCGDRGCWVTEVGITALARKAGLQSINLDRISKDLRDRDEKLTPVVDEMAEMLGLGIANLVNLFNLDTVVLGGAMRPILPHMLDRTRTVVDERALKQPRKNVRIKVTGRDNDSVFGAACLVLDAIMNDPVPLVRSLI
;
A
#
# COMPACT_ATOMS: atom_id res chain seq x y z
N MET A 1 -39.18 31.08 13.01
CA MET A 1 -39.38 32.35 13.75
C MET A 1 -38.24 33.30 13.36
N PRO A 2 -38.45 34.58 13.03
CA PRO A 2 -39.67 35.27 12.61
C PRO A 2 -39.61 35.77 11.14
N ILE A 3 -40.75 36.33 10.76
CA ILE A 3 -41.23 36.96 9.53
C ILE A 3 -40.36 38.14 9.05
N LEU A 4 -40.27 38.35 7.73
CA LEU A 4 -40.46 39.67 7.06
C LEU A 4 -40.53 39.53 5.53
N ILE A 5 -41.65 39.97 4.96
CA ILE A 5 -41.89 40.28 3.54
C ILE A 5 -41.61 41.80 3.37
N PRO A 6 -41.24 42.32 2.19
CA PRO A 6 -42.29 42.83 1.30
C PRO A 6 -42.08 42.55 -0.20
N LYS A 7 -43.23 42.37 -0.87
CA LYS A 7 -43.47 42.38 -2.32
C LYS A 7 -42.88 43.64 -2.99
N TRP A 8 -42.72 43.65 -4.32
CA TRP A 8 -43.23 44.74 -5.17
C TRP A 8 -43.32 44.35 -6.66
N LYS A 9 -44.56 44.50 -7.17
CA LYS A 9 -45.04 45.00 -8.48
C LYS A 9 -44.77 44.26 -9.81
N SER A 10 -45.75 44.49 -10.68
CA SER A 10 -46.24 43.71 -11.80
C SER A 10 -46.19 44.47 -13.12
N GLY A 11 -45.77 43.80 -14.20
CA GLY A 11 -46.11 44.01 -15.62
C GLY A 11 -45.47 45.21 -16.36
N PRO A 12 -45.45 45.25 -17.72
CA PRO A 12 -46.16 44.40 -18.70
C PRO A 12 -45.29 43.77 -19.84
N THR A 13 -45.94 42.91 -20.62
CA THR A 13 -45.57 42.09 -21.81
C THR A 13 -45.42 42.88 -23.14
N PRO A 14 -45.38 42.29 -24.36
CA PRO A 14 -44.72 41.09 -24.95
C PRO A 14 -44.03 41.38 -26.32
N ARG A 15 -43.28 40.43 -26.94
CA ARG A 15 -43.25 40.27 -28.42
C ARG A 15 -43.04 38.82 -28.89
N ASN A 16 -43.99 38.39 -29.72
CA ASN A 16 -43.93 37.52 -30.91
C ASN A 16 -43.60 36.01 -30.81
N ASN A 17 -44.70 35.25 -30.74
CA ASN A 17 -45.05 34.02 -31.47
C ASN A 17 -44.87 34.22 -33.02
N PRO A 18 -44.90 33.20 -33.94
CA PRO A 18 -45.89 32.13 -33.88
C PRO A 18 -45.66 30.74 -34.57
N HIS A 19 -46.53 29.79 -34.17
CA HIS A 19 -47.18 28.71 -34.97
C HIS A 19 -46.33 27.49 -35.41
N ASN A 20 -46.81 26.23 -35.40
CA ASN A 20 -48.08 25.60 -35.00
C ASN A 20 -47.92 24.06 -35.05
N ARG A 21 -48.56 23.36 -34.09
CA ARG A 21 -49.47 22.21 -34.26
C ARG A 21 -49.01 20.96 -35.05
N ASN A 22 -49.01 19.78 -34.43
CA ASN A 22 -50.10 18.77 -34.44
C ASN A 22 -49.50 17.49 -35.09
N LEU A 23 -49.74 16.22 -34.75
CA LEU A 23 -50.79 15.47 -34.07
C LEU A 23 -50.19 14.14 -33.58
N PHE A 24 -50.76 13.57 -32.51
CA PHE A 24 -50.65 12.14 -32.19
C PHE A 24 -51.45 11.29 -33.21
N PRO A 25 -51.10 10.00 -33.34
CA PRO A 25 -52.11 8.99 -33.05
C PRO A 25 -51.61 7.88 -32.11
N SER A 26 -52.60 7.31 -31.43
CA SER A 26 -52.59 6.23 -30.44
C SER A 26 -52.74 4.82 -31.05
N SER A 27 -52.52 3.81 -30.19
CA SER A 27 -52.77 2.34 -30.31
C SER A 27 -51.72 1.57 -31.15
N GLU A 28 -51.03 0.55 -30.64
CA GLU A 28 -51.53 -0.73 -30.15
C GLU A 28 -50.50 -1.48 -29.27
N ILE A 29 -51.03 -2.35 -28.40
CA ILE A 29 -50.30 -3.19 -27.43
C ILE A 29 -49.92 -4.51 -28.11
N ALA A 30 -48.63 -4.89 -28.07
CA ALA A 30 -48.25 -6.31 -28.07
C ALA A 30 -46.84 -6.53 -27.48
N SER A 31 -46.82 -7.39 -26.46
CA SER A 31 -45.70 -7.98 -25.75
C SER A 31 -44.55 -8.51 -26.61
N HIS A 32 -43.30 -8.31 -26.19
CA HIS A 32 -42.36 -9.38 -25.78
C HIS A 32 -40.99 -8.80 -25.38
N SER A 33 -40.47 -9.27 -24.26
CA SER A 33 -39.23 -8.81 -23.63
C SER A 33 -37.98 -9.19 -24.42
N LYS A 34 -37.08 -8.23 -24.64
CA LYS A 34 -35.62 -8.43 -24.67
C LYS A 34 -34.95 -7.08 -24.43
N ARG A 35 -34.38 -6.89 -23.23
CA ARG A 35 -33.56 -5.71 -22.89
C ARG A 35 -32.28 -5.75 -23.75
N GLN A 36 -32.18 -4.85 -24.72
CA GLN A 36 -30.91 -4.47 -25.34
C GLN A 36 -30.46 -3.16 -24.69
N HIS A 37 -29.26 -3.18 -24.09
CA HIS A 37 -28.58 -1.96 -23.64
C HIS A 37 -28.01 -1.24 -24.87
N LEU A 38 -28.60 -0.10 -25.21
CA LEU A 38 -28.10 0.83 -26.23
C LEU A 38 -27.01 1.73 -25.62
N TYR A 39 -25.76 1.49 -25.98
CA TYR A 39 -24.69 2.50 -25.86
C TYR A 39 -24.66 3.33 -27.14
N TYR A 40 -24.89 4.64 -27.01
CA TYR A 40 -24.66 5.60 -28.09
C TYR A 40 -23.15 5.77 -28.33
N SER A 41 -22.68 5.34 -29.49
CA SER A 41 -21.33 5.60 -30.01
C SER A 41 -21.41 6.75 -31.02
N PHE A 42 -20.58 7.77 -30.80
CA PHE A 42 -20.33 8.85 -31.76
C PHE A 42 -19.75 8.29 -33.05
N ARG A 43 -20.37 8.64 -34.20
CA ARG A 43 -19.87 8.31 -35.54
C ARG A 43 -18.61 9.12 -35.86
N SER A 44 -17.49 8.44 -36.09
CA SER A 44 -16.47 8.88 -37.03
C SER A 44 -16.26 7.75 -38.05
N GLN A 45 -16.21 8.12 -39.32
CA GLN A 45 -16.04 7.19 -40.43
C GLN A 45 -14.61 6.64 -40.43
N GLY A 46 -14.48 5.37 -40.08
CA GLY A 46 -13.26 4.59 -40.22
C GLY A 46 -13.63 3.12 -40.26
N THR A 47 -13.27 2.43 -41.32
CA THR A 47 -13.47 0.98 -41.50
C THR A 47 -12.70 0.22 -40.43
N PHE A 48 -13.36 -0.13 -39.32
CA PHE A 48 -12.83 -1.05 -38.32
C PHE A 48 -13.14 -2.49 -38.76
N SER A 49 -12.09 -3.25 -39.12
CA SER A 49 -12.20 -4.70 -39.14
C SER A 49 -12.49 -5.17 -37.72
N MET A 50 -13.63 -5.81 -37.49
CA MET A 50 -13.85 -6.59 -36.27
C MET A 50 -12.85 -7.75 -36.25
N GLN A 51 -11.69 -7.54 -35.63
CA GLN A 51 -10.90 -8.65 -35.14
C GLN A 51 -11.74 -9.33 -34.06
N ARG A 52 -12.17 -10.57 -34.33
CA ARG A 52 -12.71 -11.45 -33.29
C ARG A 52 -11.65 -11.54 -32.20
N VAL A 53 -11.93 -10.95 -31.04
CA VAL A 53 -11.15 -11.21 -29.83
C VAL A 53 -11.33 -12.69 -29.54
N ASN A 54 -10.31 -13.47 -29.88
CA ASN A 54 -10.28 -14.89 -29.61
C ASN A 54 -10.11 -15.03 -28.09
N HIS A 55 -11.21 -15.24 -27.36
CA HIS A 55 -11.16 -15.63 -25.96
C HIS A 55 -10.44 -16.99 -25.90
N LYS A 56 -9.10 -16.98 -25.79
CA LYS A 56 -8.35 -18.15 -25.36
C LYS A 56 -8.96 -18.55 -24.03
N LYS A 57 -9.58 -19.75 -23.96
CA LYS A 57 -9.93 -20.37 -22.68
C LYS A 57 -8.66 -20.32 -21.84
N ALA A 58 -8.73 -19.70 -20.66
CA ALA A 58 -7.61 -19.69 -19.72
C ALA A 58 -7.17 -21.15 -19.53
N ASP A 59 -5.86 -21.41 -19.66
CA ASP A 59 -5.36 -22.77 -19.50
C ASP A 59 -5.68 -23.28 -18.08
N GLN A 60 -5.77 -24.60 -17.93
CA GLN A 60 -6.18 -25.20 -16.64
C GLN A 60 -5.24 -24.81 -15.50
N VAL A 61 -3.96 -24.56 -15.79
CA VAL A 61 -2.95 -24.13 -14.82
C VAL A 61 -3.26 -22.72 -14.30
N THR A 62 -3.58 -21.78 -15.19
CA THR A 62 -3.94 -20.40 -14.85
C THR A 62 -5.22 -20.36 -14.02
N VAL A 63 -6.24 -21.15 -14.40
CA VAL A 63 -7.48 -21.23 -13.62
C VAL A 63 -7.22 -21.81 -12.23
N ARG A 64 -6.40 -22.87 -12.13
CA ARG A 64 -6.05 -23.47 -10.84
C ARG A 64 -5.29 -22.48 -9.94
N ARG A 65 -4.29 -21.77 -10.48
CA ARG A 65 -3.55 -20.72 -9.78
C ARG A 65 -4.47 -19.62 -9.24
N LEU A 66 -5.36 -19.10 -10.08
CA LEU A 66 -6.30 -18.04 -9.68
C LEU A 66 -7.24 -18.50 -8.56
N ASN A 67 -7.73 -19.74 -8.63
CA ASN A 67 -8.59 -20.30 -7.58
C ASN A 67 -7.84 -20.52 -6.25
N MET A 68 -6.60 -21.03 -6.30
CA MET A 68 -5.76 -21.16 -5.11
C MET A 68 -5.50 -19.79 -4.46
N SER A 69 -5.09 -18.80 -5.26
CA SER A 69 -4.86 -17.44 -4.81
C SER A 69 -6.10 -16.83 -4.15
N ALA A 70 -7.27 -17.02 -4.76
CA ALA A 70 -8.54 -16.52 -4.23
C ALA A 70 -8.89 -17.13 -2.87
N ILE A 71 -8.69 -18.45 -2.69
CA ILE A 71 -8.92 -19.12 -1.41
C ILE A 71 -7.96 -18.61 -0.33
N LEU A 72 -6.65 -18.54 -0.61
CA LEU A 72 -5.66 -18.08 0.36
C LEU A 72 -5.91 -16.64 0.81
N LYS A 73 -6.24 -15.74 -0.14
CA LYS A 73 -6.57 -14.35 0.17
C LYS A 73 -7.84 -14.21 1.00
N LEU A 74 -8.87 -14.99 0.68
CA LEU A 74 -10.11 -14.98 1.46
C LEU A 74 -9.89 -15.51 2.88
N LEU A 75 -9.08 -16.55 3.05
CA LEU A 75 -8.68 -17.03 4.38
C LEU A 75 -7.83 -16.01 5.14
N ARG A 76 -6.89 -15.30 4.47
CA ARG A 76 -6.16 -14.19 5.09
C ARG A 76 -7.08 -13.10 5.62
N GLU A 77 -8.12 -12.75 4.86
CA GLU A 77 -9.08 -11.70 5.22
C GLU A 77 -10.02 -12.14 6.36
N ARG A 78 -10.56 -13.36 6.28
CA ARG A 78 -11.60 -13.86 7.19
C ARG A 78 -11.07 -14.62 8.41
N GLY A 79 -9.80 -15.04 8.38
CA GLY A 79 -9.19 -15.88 9.40
C GLY A 79 -9.57 -17.36 9.23
N THR A 80 -10.78 -17.72 9.65
CA THR A 80 -11.29 -19.10 9.59
C THR A 80 -12.58 -19.19 8.77
N LEU A 81 -12.68 -20.17 7.87
CA LEU A 81 -13.88 -20.42 7.06
C LEU A 81 -14.15 -21.90 6.85
N ALA A 82 -15.42 -22.31 6.76
CA ALA A 82 -15.76 -23.65 6.33
C ALA A 82 -15.56 -23.82 4.81
N ARG A 83 -15.19 -25.04 4.37
CA ARG A 83 -15.07 -25.38 2.93
C ARG A 83 -16.28 -24.98 2.09
N ALA A 84 -17.49 -25.12 2.66
CA ALA A 84 -18.74 -24.78 1.98
C ALA A 84 -18.91 -23.26 1.77
N ASP A 85 -18.41 -22.45 2.70
CA ASP A 85 -18.48 -20.99 2.64
C ASP A 85 -17.47 -20.43 1.64
N LEU A 86 -16.27 -21.03 1.53
CA LEU A 86 -15.30 -20.71 0.47
C LEU A 86 -15.92 -20.82 -0.93
N ALA A 87 -16.63 -21.91 -1.20
CA ALA A 87 -17.29 -22.11 -2.51
C ALA A 87 -18.36 -21.04 -2.79
N LYS A 88 -19.13 -20.66 -1.74
CA LYS A 88 -20.21 -19.69 -1.84
C LYS A 88 -19.69 -18.26 -2.04
N GLU A 89 -18.71 -17.82 -1.25
CA GLU A 89 -18.16 -16.46 -1.33
C GLU A 89 -17.38 -16.22 -2.64
N LEU A 90 -16.68 -17.23 -3.13
CA LEU A 90 -15.87 -17.13 -4.35
C LEU A 90 -16.64 -17.52 -5.63
N GLY A 91 -17.92 -17.89 -5.53
CA GLY A 91 -18.76 -18.24 -6.67
C GLY A 91 -18.28 -19.48 -7.44
N MET A 92 -17.58 -20.40 -6.79
CA MET A 92 -17.04 -21.62 -7.40
C MET A 92 -17.86 -22.87 -7.03
N THR A 93 -17.70 -23.95 -7.81
CA THR A 93 -18.40 -25.20 -7.50
C THR A 93 -17.82 -25.86 -6.24
N ARG A 94 -18.63 -26.60 -5.47
CA ARG A 94 -18.15 -27.33 -4.29
C ARG A 94 -17.02 -28.31 -4.62
N ASN A 95 -17.08 -28.94 -5.80
CA ASN A 95 -16.05 -29.87 -6.26
C ASN A 95 -14.72 -29.14 -6.54
N THR A 96 -14.79 -27.98 -7.20
CA THR A 96 -13.61 -27.12 -7.43
C THR A 96 -12.99 -26.69 -6.11
N ALA A 97 -13.77 -26.14 -5.19
CA ALA A 97 -13.28 -25.73 -3.88
C ALA A 97 -12.62 -26.89 -3.13
N SER A 98 -13.26 -28.08 -3.12
CA SER A 98 -12.72 -29.25 -2.42
C SER A 98 -11.37 -29.70 -2.98
N ASN A 99 -11.23 -29.77 -4.31
CA ASN A 99 -9.98 -30.18 -4.94
C ASN A 99 -8.84 -29.19 -4.68
N ILE A 100 -9.12 -27.88 -4.75
CA ILE A 100 -8.12 -26.84 -4.49
C ILE A 100 -7.70 -26.85 -3.03
N VAL A 101 -8.65 -26.98 -2.10
CA VAL A 101 -8.37 -27.11 -0.67
C VAL A 101 -7.48 -28.32 -0.40
N THR A 102 -7.75 -29.47 -1.02
CA THR A 102 -6.90 -30.66 -0.87
C THR A 102 -5.46 -30.40 -1.33
N ASP A 103 -5.25 -29.70 -2.45
CA ASP A 103 -3.89 -29.32 -2.86
C ASP A 103 -3.21 -28.42 -1.84
N LEU A 104 -3.93 -27.43 -1.29
CA LEU A 104 -3.39 -26.48 -0.32
C LEU A 104 -3.07 -27.15 1.02
N LEU A 105 -3.89 -28.12 1.45
CA LEU A 105 -3.64 -28.95 2.63
C LEU A 105 -2.39 -29.82 2.44
N ASN A 106 -2.28 -30.49 1.28
CA ASN A 106 -1.10 -31.27 0.94
C ASN A 106 0.15 -30.39 0.87
N ALA A 107 -0.01 -29.12 0.48
CA ALA A 107 1.06 -28.15 0.45
C ALA A 107 1.41 -27.53 1.81
N GLY A 108 0.68 -27.86 2.87
CA GLY A 108 0.85 -27.27 4.20
C GLY A 108 0.57 -25.77 4.23
N LEU A 109 -0.16 -25.21 3.26
CA LEU A 109 -0.48 -23.78 3.22
C LEU A 109 -1.76 -23.44 4.01
N VAL A 110 -2.61 -24.44 4.21
CA VAL A 110 -3.82 -24.35 5.02
C VAL A 110 -3.90 -25.56 5.93
N VAL A 111 -4.60 -25.42 7.05
CA VAL A 111 -4.83 -26.48 8.04
C VAL A 111 -6.30 -26.55 8.41
N GLU A 112 -6.77 -27.74 8.80
CA GLU A 112 -8.11 -27.93 9.36
C GLU A 112 -8.08 -27.75 10.87
N THR A 113 -9.00 -26.94 11.41
CA THR A 113 -9.13 -26.70 12.86
C THR A 113 -10.44 -27.25 13.44
N GLU A 114 -10.39 -27.65 14.71
CA GLU A 114 -11.58 -28.12 15.44
C GLU A 114 -12.41 -26.94 16.01
N PHE A 115 -13.54 -26.68 15.36
CA PHE A 115 -14.85 -26.21 15.87
C PHE A 115 -14.98 -25.23 17.07
N ARG A 116 -15.80 -24.17 16.88
CA ARG A 116 -16.80 -23.68 17.87
C ARG A 116 -18.14 -23.33 17.18
N ARG A 117 -19.26 -23.84 17.71
CA ARG A 117 -20.62 -23.72 17.15
C ARG A 117 -21.33 -22.41 17.51
N ALA A 118 -22.19 -21.94 16.60
CA ALA A 118 -23.50 -21.38 16.91
C ALA A 118 -24.50 -21.64 15.76
N GLY A 119 -25.14 -22.81 15.69
CA GLY A 119 -26.19 -23.06 14.68
C GLY A 119 -26.50 -24.53 14.33
N ALA A 120 -27.67 -24.74 13.70
CA ALA A 120 -28.16 -26.03 13.21
C ALA A 120 -27.66 -26.31 11.77
N GLY A 121 -26.88 -27.38 11.61
CA GLY A 121 -26.30 -27.86 10.35
C GLY A 121 -25.28 -28.99 10.59
N ARG A 122 -24.95 -29.78 9.56
CA ARG A 122 -23.90 -30.82 9.62
C ARG A 122 -22.53 -30.11 9.82
N PRO A 123 -21.75 -30.45 10.84
CA PRO A 123 -20.46 -29.81 11.11
C PRO A 123 -19.52 -29.97 9.91
N GLY A 124 -18.94 -28.87 9.44
CA GLY A 124 -17.79 -28.89 8.54
C GLY A 124 -16.55 -28.44 9.29
N LEU A 125 -15.38 -29.01 8.98
CA LEU A 125 -14.09 -28.54 9.48
C LEU A 125 -13.84 -27.11 9.00
N LEU A 126 -13.30 -26.27 9.88
CA LEU A 126 -12.86 -24.92 9.53
C LEU A 126 -11.46 -25.01 8.92
N LEU A 127 -11.20 -24.13 7.96
CA LEU A 127 -9.90 -23.93 7.36
C LEU A 127 -9.36 -22.59 7.78
N GLU A 128 -8.06 -22.55 8.04
CA GLU A 128 -7.27 -21.33 8.17
C GLU A 128 -5.93 -21.50 7.45
N LEU A 129 -5.19 -20.40 7.28
CA LEU A 129 -3.80 -20.48 6.82
C LEU A 129 -2.97 -21.18 7.89
N ASP A 130 -2.16 -22.17 7.48
CA ASP A 130 -1.32 -22.92 8.40
C ASP A 130 -0.20 -22.02 8.95
N PRO A 131 -0.15 -21.74 10.27
CA PRO A 131 0.94 -20.98 10.86
C PRO A 131 2.31 -21.67 10.70
N LEU A 132 2.36 -22.98 10.42
CA LEU A 132 3.56 -23.76 10.12
C LEU A 132 3.83 -23.92 8.62
N GLY A 133 3.01 -23.34 7.74
CA GLY A 133 3.16 -23.41 6.28
C GLY A 133 4.40 -22.72 5.72
N GLY A 134 5.26 -22.20 6.59
CA GLY A 134 6.53 -21.57 6.30
C GLY A 134 6.68 -20.22 6.99
N PHE A 135 7.81 -19.57 6.74
CA PHE A 135 8.07 -18.22 7.24
C PHE A 135 8.75 -17.35 6.18
N ALA A 136 8.41 -16.07 6.17
CA ALA A 136 9.06 -15.05 5.36
C ALA A 136 10.10 -14.30 6.20
N VAL A 137 11.28 -14.07 5.64
CA VAL A 137 12.27 -13.16 6.23
C VAL A 137 12.08 -11.78 5.62
N GLY A 138 11.87 -10.77 6.44
CA GLY A 138 11.86 -9.36 6.03
C GLY A 138 13.11 -8.68 6.51
N ALA A 139 13.81 -7.94 5.65
CA ALA A 139 14.95 -7.13 5.99
C ALA A 139 14.71 -5.67 5.57
N GLU A 140 15.17 -4.74 6.37
CA GLU A 140 15.21 -3.31 6.05
C GLU A 140 16.63 -2.81 6.23
N ILE A 141 17.18 -2.18 5.19
CA ILE A 141 18.47 -1.50 5.25
C ILE A 141 18.19 0.00 5.11
N ASP A 142 18.23 0.69 6.25
CA ASP A 142 18.05 2.14 6.38
C ASP A 142 19.42 2.80 6.61
N ILE A 143 19.46 4.12 6.80
CA ILE A 143 20.66 4.95 6.86
C ILE A 143 21.53 4.63 8.10
N ASN A 144 20.91 4.29 9.23
CA ASN A 144 21.61 4.13 10.50
C ASN A 144 21.34 2.78 11.19
N ARG A 145 20.61 1.88 10.54
CA ARG A 145 20.23 0.59 11.11
C ARG A 145 19.83 -0.42 10.04
N ILE A 146 19.96 -1.67 10.41
CA ILE A 146 19.41 -2.83 9.70
C ILE A 146 18.45 -3.50 10.67
N ILE A 147 17.24 -3.82 10.21
CA ILE A 147 16.27 -4.60 10.97
C ILE A 147 15.91 -5.83 10.15
N VAL A 148 15.91 -7.00 10.79
CA VAL A 148 15.49 -8.26 10.17
C VAL A 148 14.43 -8.90 11.05
N ILE A 149 13.38 -9.42 10.43
CA ILE A 149 12.31 -10.18 11.09
C ILE A 149 12.11 -11.53 10.41
N ALA A 150 11.59 -12.49 11.16
CA ALA A 150 10.92 -13.67 10.61
C ALA A 150 9.43 -13.61 10.95
N ALA A 151 8.57 -13.71 9.94
CA ALA A 151 7.12 -13.74 10.09
C ALA A 151 6.53 -15.04 9.58
N ASP A 152 5.56 -15.60 10.29
CA ASP A 152 4.83 -16.78 9.81
C ASP A 152 3.93 -16.46 8.60
N PHE A 153 3.30 -17.49 8.05
CA PHE A 153 2.42 -17.35 6.88
C PHE A 153 1.18 -16.48 7.13
N ASN A 154 0.80 -16.26 8.40
CA ASN A 154 -0.27 -15.34 8.82
C ASN A 154 0.23 -13.88 9.01
N GLY A 155 1.53 -13.64 8.85
CA GLY A 155 2.16 -12.34 9.08
C GLY A 155 2.37 -12.02 10.56
N LYS A 156 2.39 -13.02 11.45
CA LYS A 156 2.82 -12.82 12.83
C LYS A 156 4.34 -12.83 12.89
N ILE A 157 4.93 -11.77 13.44
CA ILE A 157 6.37 -11.70 13.71
C ILE A 157 6.69 -12.68 14.84
N LEU A 158 7.64 -13.57 14.58
CA LEU A 158 8.10 -14.59 15.53
C LEU A 158 9.52 -14.33 16.05
N TRP A 159 10.32 -13.63 15.24
CA TRP A 159 11.71 -13.29 15.54
C TRP A 159 12.03 -11.92 14.96
N GLU A 160 12.84 -11.13 15.67
CA GLU A 160 13.28 -9.80 15.26
C GLU A 160 14.68 -9.53 15.83
N GLN A 161 15.58 -9.01 14.98
CA GLN A 161 16.89 -8.52 15.39
C GLN A 161 17.24 -7.25 14.61
N SER A 162 18.06 -6.40 15.22
CA SER A 162 18.54 -5.17 14.58
C SER A 162 20.01 -4.93 14.88
N ALA A 163 20.70 -4.28 13.95
CA ALA A 163 22.05 -3.77 14.14
C ALA A 163 22.13 -2.30 13.71
N GLY A 164 22.95 -1.51 14.42
CA GLY A 164 23.22 -0.12 14.02
C GLY A 164 24.23 -0.07 12.87
N ILE A 165 24.03 0.87 11.95
CA ILE A 165 25.02 1.23 10.92
C ILE A 165 25.75 2.49 11.41
N SER A 166 27.07 2.40 11.50
CA SER A 166 27.94 3.52 11.85
C SER A 166 28.28 4.36 10.62
N THR A 167 28.45 5.66 10.84
CA THR A 167 28.92 6.58 9.80
C THR A 167 30.26 6.10 9.22
N GLY A 168 30.34 5.99 7.89
CA GLY A 168 31.56 5.60 7.19
C GLY A 168 31.71 4.10 6.94
N GLN A 169 30.77 3.25 7.38
CA GLN A 169 30.72 1.87 6.92
C GLN A 169 30.51 1.82 5.40
N SER A 170 31.27 0.96 4.74
CA SER A 170 31.18 0.75 3.30
C SER A 170 29.89 0.00 2.93
N GLN A 171 29.54 0.09 1.65
CA GLN A 171 28.43 -0.66 1.07
C GLN A 171 28.52 -2.16 1.35
N ASN A 172 29.72 -2.75 1.18
CA ASN A 172 29.90 -4.18 1.39
C ASN A 172 29.77 -4.59 2.86
N GLU A 173 30.34 -3.81 3.79
CA GLU A 173 30.22 -4.11 5.23
C GLU A 173 28.76 -4.11 5.70
N CYS A 174 27.94 -3.18 5.19
CA CYS A 174 26.52 -3.14 5.53
C CYS A 174 25.74 -4.30 4.91
N ILE A 175 26.08 -4.69 3.67
CA ILE A 175 25.47 -5.86 3.01
C ILE A 175 25.84 -7.14 3.77
N GLU A 176 27.10 -7.31 4.15
CA GLU A 176 27.58 -8.47 4.93
C GLU A 176 26.88 -8.55 6.29
N LEU A 177 26.69 -7.42 6.96
CA LEU A 177 25.95 -7.34 8.22
C LEU A 177 24.47 -7.71 8.03
N ALA A 178 23.81 -7.22 6.97
CA ALA A 178 22.45 -7.61 6.64
C ALA A 178 22.35 -9.11 6.33
N GLU A 179 23.31 -9.65 5.58
CA GLU A 179 23.37 -11.06 5.25
C GLU A 179 23.54 -11.94 6.49
N GLN A 180 24.33 -11.50 7.48
CA GLN A 180 24.48 -12.21 8.75
C GLN A 180 23.15 -12.25 9.51
N LEU A 181 22.47 -11.12 9.65
CA LEU A 181 21.17 -11.07 10.35
C LEU A 181 20.09 -11.89 9.63
N VAL A 182 20.12 -11.92 8.29
CA VAL A 182 19.23 -12.78 7.50
C VAL A 182 19.54 -14.25 7.71
N GLN A 183 20.82 -14.63 7.76
CA GLN A 183 21.21 -16.01 8.08
C GLN A 183 20.73 -16.41 9.48
N ASP A 184 20.89 -15.53 10.48
CA ASP A 184 20.42 -15.77 11.85
C ASP A 184 18.91 -16.03 11.89
N ALA A 185 18.12 -15.25 11.14
CA ALA A 185 16.68 -15.43 11.01
C ALA A 185 16.30 -16.77 10.34
N LEU A 186 17.06 -17.17 9.31
CA LEU A 186 16.86 -18.43 8.60
C LEU A 186 17.19 -19.63 9.49
N ASP A 187 18.34 -19.60 10.16
CA ASP A 187 18.78 -20.66 11.07
C ASP A 187 17.80 -20.83 12.23
N TRP A 188 17.32 -19.72 12.80
CA TRP A 188 16.26 -19.73 13.81
C TRP A 188 14.98 -20.40 13.29
N GLY A 189 14.50 -20.01 12.11
CA GLY A 189 13.25 -20.55 11.55
C GLY A 189 13.35 -22.05 11.23
N ILE A 190 14.50 -22.50 10.72
CA ILE A 190 14.78 -23.91 10.45
C ILE A 190 14.83 -24.72 11.76
N ALA A 191 15.47 -24.18 12.81
CA ALA A 191 15.53 -24.83 14.12
C ALA A 191 14.13 -24.99 14.76
N GLU A 192 13.21 -24.07 14.47
CA GLU A 192 11.79 -24.14 14.86
C GLU A 192 10.94 -25.07 13.95
N GLY A 193 11.56 -25.79 13.02
CA GLY A 193 10.89 -26.73 12.12
C GLY A 193 10.07 -26.06 11.02
N ARG A 194 10.41 -24.84 10.62
CA ARG A 194 9.68 -24.05 9.61
C ARG A 194 10.49 -23.96 8.32
N ASN A 195 9.78 -23.97 7.19
CA ASN A 195 10.41 -23.81 5.88
C ASN A 195 10.52 -22.33 5.47
N PRO A 196 11.69 -21.85 5.03
CA PRO A 196 11.83 -20.49 4.54
C PRO A 196 11.12 -20.33 3.20
N LEU A 197 10.24 -19.33 3.11
CA LEU A 197 9.44 -19.01 1.94
C LEU A 197 10.15 -18.04 0.98
N GLY A 198 11.08 -17.26 1.51
CA GLY A 198 11.84 -16.25 0.77
C GLY A 198 12.29 -15.11 1.67
N ILE A 199 13.05 -14.20 1.06
CA ILE A 199 13.57 -12.98 1.69
C ILE A 199 12.97 -11.77 0.97
N GLY A 200 12.42 -10.84 1.72
CA GLY A 200 12.01 -9.53 1.23
C GLY A 200 12.92 -8.44 1.77
N LEU A 201 13.29 -7.46 0.95
CA LEU A 201 14.06 -6.28 1.38
C LEU A 201 13.29 -4.98 1.14
N GLY A 202 13.23 -4.14 2.17
CA GLY A 202 12.89 -2.72 2.05
C GLY A 202 14.17 -1.89 2.03
N LEU A 203 14.37 -1.08 1.00
CA LEU A 203 15.60 -0.33 0.79
C LEU A 203 15.35 1.18 0.65
N ALA A 204 16.17 1.97 1.34
CA ALA A 204 16.20 3.42 1.20
C ALA A 204 16.88 3.83 -0.13
N GLY A 205 16.10 4.03 -1.20
CA GLY A 205 16.64 4.48 -2.48
C GLY A 205 15.73 4.18 -3.67
N LEU A 206 16.25 4.40 -4.88
CA LEU A 206 15.64 3.98 -6.13
C LEU A 206 15.89 2.48 -6.31
N VAL A 207 14.80 1.72 -6.40
CA VAL A 207 14.83 0.26 -6.51
C VAL A 207 14.12 -0.15 -7.79
N ASP A 208 14.82 -0.90 -8.63
CA ASP A 208 14.21 -1.67 -9.70
C ASP A 208 13.76 -3.00 -9.10
N SER A 209 12.49 -3.07 -8.68
CA SER A 209 11.92 -4.25 -8.03
C SER A 209 11.71 -5.41 -9.00
N GLU A 210 11.61 -5.15 -10.31
CA GLU A 210 11.44 -6.17 -11.34
C GLU A 210 12.74 -6.98 -11.51
N ASN A 211 13.84 -6.27 -11.75
CA ASN A 211 15.18 -6.87 -11.90
C ASN A 211 15.84 -7.19 -10.55
N GLY A 212 15.33 -6.60 -9.47
CA GLY A 212 15.82 -6.81 -8.11
C GLY A 212 17.17 -6.16 -7.86
N VAL A 213 17.29 -4.88 -8.25
CA VAL A 213 18.49 -4.07 -8.15
C VAL A 213 18.19 -2.79 -7.36
N LEU A 214 19.02 -2.47 -6.36
CA LEU A 214 19.10 -1.12 -5.83
C LEU A 214 19.90 -0.28 -6.82
N THR A 215 19.22 0.56 -7.60
CA THR A 215 19.88 1.32 -8.66
C THR A 215 20.68 2.48 -8.06
N TYR A 216 20.10 3.19 -7.09
CA TYR A 216 20.76 4.32 -6.46
C TYR A 216 20.19 4.66 -5.09
N ALA A 217 21.03 4.75 -4.06
CA ALA A 217 20.68 5.22 -2.73
C ALA A 217 21.55 6.42 -2.35
N PRO A 218 21.09 7.67 -2.54
CA PRO A 218 21.93 8.85 -2.34
C PRO A 218 22.40 9.00 -0.89
N THR A 219 21.55 8.69 0.08
CA THR A 219 21.89 8.86 1.50
C THR A 219 22.89 7.82 2.00
N LEU A 220 22.92 6.64 1.38
CA LEU A 220 23.91 5.59 1.64
C LEU A 220 25.15 5.70 0.75
N ASN A 221 25.08 6.52 -0.31
CA ASN A 221 26.06 6.58 -1.39
C ASN A 221 26.29 5.20 -2.07
N TRP A 222 25.20 4.45 -2.28
CA TRP A 222 25.23 3.14 -2.95
C TRP A 222 24.67 3.24 -4.36
N SER A 223 25.15 2.36 -5.22
CA SER A 223 24.72 2.27 -6.63
C SER A 223 24.85 0.84 -7.14
N ASP A 224 23.89 0.46 -7.98
CA ASP A 224 23.89 -0.78 -8.76
C ASP A 224 24.16 -2.06 -7.94
N VAL A 225 23.39 -2.27 -6.86
CA VAL A 225 23.50 -3.47 -6.02
C VAL A 225 22.46 -4.52 -6.45
N PRO A 226 22.86 -5.64 -7.09
CA PRO A 226 21.92 -6.64 -7.61
C PRO A 226 21.53 -7.65 -6.51
N PHE A 227 20.82 -7.17 -5.48
CA PHE A 227 20.42 -7.98 -4.31
C PHE A 227 19.78 -9.31 -4.69
N LYS A 228 18.86 -9.32 -5.66
CA LYS A 228 18.19 -10.55 -6.10
C LYS A 228 19.16 -11.61 -6.61
N GLN A 229 20.22 -11.20 -7.32
CA GLN A 229 21.27 -12.09 -7.80
C GLN A 229 22.20 -12.53 -6.65
N LEU A 230 22.69 -11.58 -5.86
CA LEU A 230 23.65 -11.84 -4.78
C LEU A 230 23.04 -12.76 -3.72
N TRP A 231 21.87 -12.39 -3.21
CA TRP A 231 21.20 -13.10 -2.14
C TRP A 231 20.49 -14.36 -2.65
N GLY A 232 19.98 -14.36 -3.88
CA GLY A 232 19.45 -15.57 -4.51
C GLY A 232 20.53 -16.65 -4.64
N LYS A 233 21.77 -16.28 -4.97
CA LYS A 233 22.91 -17.21 -5.00
C LYS A 233 23.34 -17.64 -3.60
N LYS A 234 23.40 -16.71 -2.63
CA LYS A 234 23.87 -16.98 -1.27
C LYS A 234 22.91 -17.87 -0.49
N PHE A 235 21.62 -17.53 -0.46
CA PHE A 235 20.63 -18.19 0.38
C PHE A 235 19.83 -19.27 -0.34
N SER A 236 19.91 -19.37 -1.67
CA SER A 236 19.20 -20.38 -2.48
C SER A 236 17.68 -20.40 -2.28
N ILE A 237 17.10 -19.24 -1.93
CA ILE A 237 15.65 -19.03 -1.78
C ILE A 237 15.22 -17.76 -2.53
N PRO A 238 13.93 -17.59 -2.85
CA PRO A 238 13.44 -16.41 -3.56
C PRO A 238 13.75 -15.10 -2.83
N VAL A 239 14.16 -14.08 -3.58
CA VAL A 239 14.46 -12.74 -3.07
C VAL A 239 13.59 -11.71 -3.77
N TYR A 240 12.92 -10.88 -2.98
CA TYR A 240 12.09 -9.77 -3.42
C TYR A 240 12.63 -8.49 -2.78
N LEU A 241 12.55 -7.37 -3.48
CA LEU A 241 12.92 -6.09 -2.91
C LEU A 241 12.08 -4.97 -3.49
N ASP A 242 11.90 -3.93 -2.68
CA ASP A 242 11.20 -2.71 -3.07
C ASP A 242 11.78 -1.51 -2.28
N ASN A 243 11.37 -0.32 -2.67
CA ASN A 243 11.65 0.90 -1.91
C ASN A 243 10.98 0.83 -0.53
N GLU A 244 11.65 1.35 0.51
CA GLU A 244 11.16 1.34 1.90
C GLU A 244 9.76 1.96 2.08
N ALA A 245 9.37 2.95 1.27
CA ALA A 245 8.06 3.57 1.38
C ALA A 245 6.98 2.67 0.78
N ASN A 246 7.31 1.94 -0.29
CA ASN A 246 6.43 0.91 -0.86
C ASN A 246 6.25 -0.25 0.11
N THR A 247 7.33 -0.76 0.70
CA THR A 247 7.22 -1.81 1.73
C THR A 247 6.44 -1.29 2.94
N SER A 248 6.69 -0.07 3.41
CA SER A 248 5.91 0.52 4.51
C SER A 248 4.41 0.62 4.18
N ALA A 249 4.05 1.05 2.97
CA ALA A 249 2.67 1.08 2.52
C ALA A 249 2.04 -0.31 2.51
N LEU A 250 2.76 -1.31 2.01
CA LEU A 250 2.31 -2.70 1.97
C LEU A 250 2.13 -3.27 3.38
N GLY A 251 3.12 -3.07 4.27
CA GLY A 251 3.08 -3.54 5.65
C GLY A 251 1.92 -2.92 6.41
N TYR A 252 1.73 -1.61 6.28
CA TYR A 252 0.61 -0.89 6.88
C TYR A 252 -0.74 -1.40 6.36
N HIS A 253 -0.88 -1.50 5.02
CA HIS A 253 -2.09 -1.97 4.35
C HIS A 253 -2.45 -3.41 4.75
N THR A 254 -1.45 -4.27 4.95
CA THR A 254 -1.64 -5.69 5.30
C THR A 254 -1.99 -5.89 6.78
N TYR A 255 -1.40 -5.12 7.70
CA TYR A 255 -1.56 -5.35 9.15
C TYR A 255 -2.50 -4.36 9.84
N ALA A 256 -2.27 -3.06 9.67
CA ALA A 256 -2.90 -2.02 10.49
C ALA A 256 -4.30 -1.63 10.00
N ASP A 257 -4.56 -1.79 8.70
CA ASP A 257 -5.85 -1.47 8.10
C ASP A 257 -6.36 -2.64 7.26
N ARG A 258 -6.49 -3.84 7.88
CA ARG A 258 -7.32 -4.95 7.36
C ARG A 258 -8.75 -4.49 6.99
N SER A 259 -9.11 -3.24 7.31
CA SER A 259 -10.32 -2.52 6.94
C SER A 259 -10.11 -1.36 5.93
N LYS A 260 -10.45 -1.59 4.65
CA LYS A 260 -11.10 -0.60 3.76
C LYS A 260 -10.26 0.50 3.08
N ALA A 261 -8.94 0.59 3.26
CA ALA A 261 -8.15 1.59 2.52
C ALA A 261 -7.90 1.12 1.07
N ARG A 262 -8.69 1.62 0.11
CA ARG A 262 -8.57 1.23 -1.30
C ARG A 262 -7.49 2.04 -2.01
N ASN A 263 -7.41 3.34 -1.68
CA ASN A 263 -6.44 4.28 -2.21
C ASN A 263 -5.72 4.96 -1.04
N LEU A 264 -4.46 4.58 -0.84
CA LEU A 264 -3.64 4.99 0.29
C LEU A 264 -2.29 5.56 -0.18
N ALA A 265 -1.85 6.64 0.47
CA ALA A 265 -0.47 7.07 0.42
C ALA A 265 0.18 6.91 1.80
N TYR A 266 1.26 6.14 1.89
CA TYR A 266 2.13 6.11 3.06
C TYR A 266 3.29 7.06 2.82
N LEU A 267 3.41 8.12 3.61
CA LEU A 267 4.52 9.06 3.58
C LEU A 267 5.58 8.62 4.59
N SER A 268 6.69 8.08 4.08
CA SER A 268 7.91 7.84 4.88
C SER A 268 8.63 9.17 5.00
N ILE A 269 8.72 9.72 6.22
CA ILE A 269 9.29 11.04 6.49
C ILE A 269 10.45 10.86 7.48
N GLY A 270 11.66 11.22 7.06
CA GLY A 270 12.88 11.10 7.86
C GLY A 270 13.92 12.14 7.43
N VAL A 271 15.13 11.67 7.15
CA VAL A 271 16.16 12.48 6.45
C VAL A 271 15.76 12.71 4.99
N GLY A 272 15.25 11.64 4.35
CA GLY A 272 14.56 11.71 3.07
C GLY A 272 13.04 11.74 3.22
N MET A 273 12.34 11.77 2.08
CA MET A 273 10.90 11.64 2.04
C MET A 273 10.46 10.92 0.76
N ALA A 274 9.67 9.86 0.91
CA ALA A 274 9.09 9.11 -0.18
C ALA A 274 7.65 8.71 0.15
N ALA A 275 6.89 8.33 -0.87
CA ALA A 275 5.51 7.88 -0.75
C ALA A 275 5.33 6.48 -1.33
N GLY A 276 4.88 5.53 -0.53
CA GLY A 276 4.33 4.29 -1.04
C GLY A 276 2.86 4.49 -1.40
N LEU A 277 2.47 4.13 -2.62
CA LEU A 277 1.12 4.32 -3.13
C LEU A 277 0.43 2.97 -3.28
N ILE A 278 -0.70 2.79 -2.59
CA ILE A 278 -1.66 1.71 -2.84
C ILE A 278 -2.82 2.34 -3.61
N LEU A 279 -3.04 1.93 -4.85
CA LEU A 279 -4.17 2.36 -5.68
C LEU A 279 -4.96 1.14 -6.09
N GLU A 280 -6.27 1.17 -5.83
CA GLU A 280 -7.15 0.02 -6.01
C GLU A 280 -6.63 -1.25 -5.32
N GLU A 281 -6.20 -1.11 -4.06
CA GLU A 281 -5.69 -2.20 -3.20
C GLU A 281 -4.38 -2.84 -3.70
N ARG A 282 -3.67 -2.17 -4.62
CA ARG A 282 -2.40 -2.66 -5.18
C ARG A 282 -1.32 -1.61 -5.06
N LEU A 283 -0.10 -2.04 -4.74
CA LEU A 283 1.08 -1.19 -4.86
C LEU A 283 1.17 -0.65 -6.29
N PHE A 284 1.38 0.66 -6.39
CA PHE A 284 1.53 1.37 -7.65
C PHE A 284 2.98 1.80 -7.83
N HIS A 285 3.66 1.13 -8.75
CA HIS A 285 5.08 1.39 -9.09
C HIS A 285 5.28 2.38 -10.24
N GLY A 286 4.21 2.78 -10.94
CA GLY A 286 4.32 3.60 -12.15
C GLY A 286 4.90 2.84 -13.34
N SER A 287 5.17 3.54 -14.44
CA SER A 287 5.57 2.92 -15.72
C SER A 287 6.97 2.30 -15.72
N SER A 288 7.85 2.78 -14.85
CA SER A 288 9.26 2.37 -14.79
C SER A 288 9.70 1.89 -13.41
N GLY A 289 8.76 1.61 -12.50
CA GLY A 289 9.10 1.11 -11.17
C GLY A 289 9.33 2.16 -10.08
N PHE A 290 9.51 3.43 -10.45
CA PHE A 290 9.97 4.50 -9.54
C PHE A 290 8.89 5.51 -9.11
N ALA A 291 7.61 5.16 -9.14
CA ALA A 291 6.58 6.02 -8.57
C ALA A 291 6.84 6.31 -7.08
N GLY A 292 6.23 7.38 -6.55
CA GLY A 292 6.32 7.66 -5.11
C GLY A 292 7.46 8.60 -4.70
N GLN A 293 8.11 9.30 -5.63
CA GLN A 293 9.13 10.33 -5.32
C GLN A 293 8.51 11.64 -4.80
N ALA A 294 7.55 11.54 -3.86
CA ALA A 294 6.76 12.66 -3.37
C ALA A 294 7.60 13.74 -2.69
N GLY A 295 8.71 13.36 -2.03
CA GLY A 295 9.65 14.31 -1.43
C GLY A 295 10.22 15.33 -2.42
N HIS A 296 10.23 15.03 -3.72
CA HIS A 296 10.72 15.93 -4.76
C HIS A 296 9.64 16.79 -5.43
N MET A 297 8.37 16.66 -5.02
CA MET A 297 7.31 17.59 -5.42
C MET A 297 7.66 19.02 -5.02
N LYS A 298 7.36 19.98 -5.90
CA LYS A 298 7.56 21.41 -5.62
C LYS A 298 6.47 21.91 -4.71
N ILE A 299 6.85 22.24 -3.47
CA ILE A 299 5.92 22.84 -2.50
C ILE A 299 6.22 24.33 -2.27
N ARG A 300 7.44 24.76 -2.58
CA ARG A 300 7.85 26.17 -2.58
C ARG A 300 8.57 26.52 -3.87
N THR A 301 8.22 27.64 -4.49
CA THR A 301 8.94 28.15 -5.67
C THR A 301 10.22 28.88 -5.27
N ASP A 302 10.29 29.39 -4.05
CA ASP A 302 11.41 30.14 -3.46
C ASP A 302 12.14 29.31 -2.38
N GLY A 303 11.92 27.99 -2.34
CA GLY A 303 12.39 27.14 -1.26
C GLY A 303 13.88 26.83 -1.28
N GLU A 304 14.26 25.97 -0.34
CA GLU A 304 15.64 25.54 -0.12
C GLU A 304 16.21 24.73 -1.26
N ALA A 305 17.55 24.72 -1.38
CA ALA A 305 18.23 23.82 -2.31
C ALA A 305 18.04 22.36 -1.88
N CYS A 306 17.76 21.49 -2.85
CA CYS A 306 17.60 20.05 -2.67
C CYS A 306 18.78 19.30 -3.29
N THR A 307 19.15 18.18 -2.70
CA THR A 307 20.20 17.28 -3.21
C THR A 307 19.89 16.69 -4.58
N CYS A 308 18.62 16.69 -5.02
CA CYS A 308 18.26 16.31 -6.39
C CYS A 308 18.70 17.34 -7.46
N GLY A 309 19.24 18.50 -7.06
CA GLY A 309 19.71 19.55 -7.96
C GLY A 309 18.74 20.71 -8.18
N ASP A 310 17.54 20.64 -7.61
CA ASP A 310 16.48 21.63 -7.77
C ASP A 310 16.13 22.31 -6.41
N ARG A 311 15.12 23.19 -6.33
CA ARG A 311 14.76 23.97 -5.14
C ARG A 311 13.31 23.83 -4.68
N GLY A 312 13.07 23.96 -3.39
CA GLY A 312 11.74 23.92 -2.77
C GLY A 312 10.98 22.60 -2.97
N CYS A 313 11.74 21.50 -3.00
CA CYS A 313 11.21 20.16 -2.92
C CYS A 313 10.58 19.94 -1.53
N TRP A 314 9.51 19.15 -1.45
CA TRP A 314 8.78 18.93 -0.21
C TRP A 314 9.67 18.41 0.94
N VAL A 315 10.63 17.53 0.63
CA VAL A 315 11.61 16.97 1.58
C VAL A 315 12.51 18.03 2.23
N THR A 316 12.68 19.20 1.60
CA THR A 316 13.50 20.28 2.20
C THR A 316 12.74 21.08 3.24
N GLU A 317 11.40 21.01 3.22
CA GLU A 317 10.50 21.75 4.10
C GLU A 317 9.94 20.91 5.24
N VAL A 318 9.88 19.58 5.07
CA VAL A 318 9.38 18.63 6.06
C VAL A 318 10.39 17.50 6.23
N GLY A 319 10.73 17.16 7.47
CA GLY A 319 11.69 16.09 7.79
C GLY A 319 12.69 16.50 8.87
N ILE A 320 13.62 15.59 9.19
CA ILE A 320 14.63 15.79 10.25
C ILE A 320 15.54 16.96 9.91
N THR A 321 16.02 17.03 8.67
CA THR A 321 16.91 18.10 8.21
C THR A 321 16.23 19.46 8.19
N ALA A 322 14.94 19.50 7.82
CA ALA A 322 14.13 20.72 7.85
C ALA A 322 13.91 21.22 9.29
N LEU A 323 13.57 20.31 10.20
CA LEU A 323 13.41 20.61 11.63
C LEU A 323 14.70 21.17 12.23
N ALA A 324 15.84 20.50 12.01
CA ALA A 324 17.14 20.94 12.50
C ALA A 324 17.49 22.34 12.01
N ARG A 325 17.33 22.60 10.72
CA ARG A 325 17.61 23.90 10.10
C ARG A 325 16.72 25.00 10.67
N LYS A 326 15.40 24.80 10.66
CA LYS A 326 14.41 25.82 11.09
C LYS A 326 14.49 26.09 12.60
N ALA A 327 14.83 25.10 13.42
CA ALA A 327 15.00 25.25 14.86
C ALA A 327 16.43 25.68 15.28
N GLY A 328 17.38 25.78 14.34
CA GLY A 328 18.77 26.13 14.63
C GLY A 328 19.51 25.08 15.48
N LEU A 329 19.14 23.80 15.35
CA LEU A 329 19.69 22.70 16.14
C LEU A 329 20.82 21.98 15.40
N GLN A 330 21.92 21.74 16.09
CA GLN A 330 23.07 20.98 15.56
C GLN A 330 22.88 19.46 15.69
N SER A 331 22.09 19.02 16.66
CA SER A 331 21.75 17.62 16.87
C SER A 331 20.26 17.48 17.18
N ILE A 332 19.67 16.41 16.68
CA ILE A 332 18.24 16.12 16.83
C ILE A 332 18.07 14.87 17.66
N ASN A 333 17.33 15.01 18.76
CA ASN A 333 16.74 13.89 19.47
C ASN A 333 15.22 14.09 19.42
N LEU A 334 14.55 13.32 18.56
CA LEU A 334 13.13 13.50 18.28
C LEU A 334 12.24 13.22 19.50
N ASP A 335 12.65 12.32 20.40
CA ASP A 335 11.90 12.03 21.63
C ASP A 335 11.96 13.20 22.62
N ARG A 336 13.14 13.81 22.75
CA ARG A 336 13.32 15.02 23.55
C ARG A 336 12.52 16.19 22.97
N ILE A 337 12.63 16.44 21.66
CA ILE A 337 11.86 17.50 20.99
C ILE A 337 10.36 17.24 21.14
N SER A 338 9.90 15.99 20.99
CA SER A 338 8.51 15.61 21.21
C SER A 338 8.04 15.91 22.63
N LYS A 339 8.92 15.76 23.63
CA LYS A 339 8.64 16.16 25.01
C LYS A 339 8.54 17.68 25.16
N ASP A 340 9.51 18.42 24.63
CA ASP A 340 9.53 19.89 24.70
C ASP A 340 8.29 20.51 24.01
N LEU A 341 7.79 19.90 22.92
CA LEU A 341 6.54 20.29 22.26
C LEU A 341 5.29 20.05 23.13
N ARG A 342 5.26 18.98 23.94
CA ARG A 342 4.15 18.77 24.90
C ARG A 342 4.09 19.86 25.96
N ASP A 343 5.27 20.36 26.34
CA ASP A 343 5.41 21.46 27.30
C ASP A 343 5.21 22.84 26.66
N ARG A 344 4.80 22.89 25.37
CA ARG A 344 4.54 24.09 24.57
C ARG A 344 5.75 25.03 24.47
N ASP A 345 6.94 24.47 24.21
CA ASP A 345 8.13 25.26 23.95
C ASP A 345 7.88 26.35 22.87
N GLU A 346 8.10 27.61 23.27
CA GLU A 346 7.78 28.79 22.44
C GLU A 346 8.66 28.91 21.19
N LYS A 347 9.81 28.24 21.15
CA LYS A 347 10.73 28.26 20.01
C LYS A 347 10.42 27.15 19.01
N LEU A 348 10.05 25.96 19.50
CA LEU A 348 9.79 24.79 18.66
C LEU A 348 8.38 24.80 18.07
N THR A 349 7.40 25.33 18.78
CA THR A 349 5.99 25.32 18.32
C THR A 349 5.82 26.02 16.96
N PRO A 350 6.33 27.24 16.72
CA PRO A 350 6.19 27.90 15.42
C PRO A 350 6.88 27.14 14.27
N VAL A 351 8.00 26.48 14.54
CA VAL A 351 8.73 25.67 13.56
C VAL A 351 7.91 24.45 13.14
N VAL A 352 7.32 23.75 14.11
CA VAL A 352 6.48 22.57 13.85
C VAL A 352 5.18 22.97 13.15
N ASP A 353 4.59 24.10 13.49
CA ASP A 353 3.41 24.64 12.82
C ASP A 353 3.71 24.96 11.34
N GLU A 354 4.83 25.62 11.04
CA GLU A 354 5.26 25.89 9.66
C GLU A 354 5.46 24.57 8.88
N MET A 355 6.12 23.58 9.48
CA MET A 355 6.32 22.27 8.86
C MET A 355 4.98 21.55 8.63
N ALA A 356 4.03 21.67 9.55
CA ALA A 356 2.70 21.08 9.43
C ALA A 356 1.89 21.72 8.31
N GLU A 357 2.06 23.01 8.05
CA GLU A 357 1.49 23.68 6.89
C GLU A 357 2.05 23.11 5.58
N MET A 358 3.37 22.95 5.49
CA MET A 358 4.02 22.38 4.31
C MET A 358 3.64 20.91 4.09
N LEU A 359 3.50 20.14 5.17
CA LEU A 359 2.97 18.77 5.13
C LEU A 359 1.52 18.75 4.62
N GLY A 360 0.66 19.64 5.13
CA GLY A 360 -0.72 19.74 4.69
C GLY A 360 -0.86 20.14 3.21
N LEU A 361 -0.03 21.06 2.71
CA LEU A 361 -0.02 21.45 1.30
C LEU A 361 0.32 20.28 0.37
N GLY A 362 1.37 19.52 0.71
CA GLY A 362 1.76 18.37 -0.12
C GLY A 362 0.71 17.26 -0.09
N ILE A 363 0.10 17.01 1.07
CA ILE A 363 -1.01 16.05 1.18
C ILE A 363 -2.22 16.52 0.35
N ALA A 364 -2.57 17.80 0.38
CA ALA A 364 -3.67 18.34 -0.42
C ALA A 364 -3.46 18.10 -1.92
N ASN A 365 -2.21 18.25 -2.40
CA ASN A 365 -1.86 17.93 -3.78
C ASN A 365 -2.07 16.44 -4.08
N LEU A 366 -1.62 15.53 -3.20
CA LEU A 366 -1.81 14.09 -3.39
C LEU A 366 -3.29 13.69 -3.37
N VAL A 367 -4.09 14.26 -2.47
CA VAL A 367 -5.54 14.05 -2.42
C VAL A 367 -6.20 14.49 -3.73
N ASN A 368 -5.83 15.66 -4.25
CA ASN A 368 -6.38 16.16 -5.51
C ASN A 368 -5.99 15.32 -6.73
N LEU A 369 -4.76 14.77 -6.74
CA LEU A 369 -4.25 14.00 -7.88
C LEU A 369 -4.71 12.54 -7.87
N PHE A 370 -4.70 11.89 -6.72
CA PHE A 370 -4.92 10.44 -6.59
C PHE A 370 -6.28 10.08 -5.98
N ASN A 371 -7.03 11.06 -5.46
CA ASN A 371 -8.32 10.83 -4.79
C ASN A 371 -8.21 9.75 -3.71
N LEU A 372 -7.27 9.96 -2.79
CA LEU A 372 -6.95 9.05 -1.70
C LEU A 372 -8.10 8.98 -0.69
N ASP A 373 -8.31 7.83 -0.07
CA ASP A 373 -9.18 7.71 1.12
C ASP A 373 -8.37 7.73 2.43
N THR A 374 -7.07 7.43 2.35
CA THR A 374 -6.20 7.32 3.52
C THR A 374 -4.81 7.89 3.22
N VAL A 375 -4.28 8.68 4.15
CA VAL A 375 -2.89 9.14 4.16
C VAL A 375 -2.28 8.73 5.49
N VAL A 376 -1.21 7.95 5.42
CA VAL A 376 -0.46 7.46 6.58
C VAL A 376 0.85 8.21 6.65
N LEU A 377 1.20 8.67 7.84
CA LEU A 377 2.45 9.37 8.11
C LEU A 377 3.32 8.46 8.97
N GLY A 378 4.54 8.20 8.53
CA GLY A 378 5.49 7.35 9.24
C GLY A 378 6.93 7.72 8.93
N GLY A 379 7.83 6.76 9.11
CA GLY A 379 9.28 6.99 9.05
C GLY A 379 9.83 7.60 10.33
N ALA A 380 11.09 8.02 10.30
CA ALA A 380 11.81 8.47 11.49
C ALA A 380 11.17 9.68 12.22
N MET A 381 10.39 10.52 11.52
CA MET A 381 9.68 11.66 12.12
C MET A 381 8.47 11.28 13.01
N ARG A 382 8.15 9.98 13.16
CA ARG A 382 7.01 9.49 13.95
C ARG A 382 6.82 10.15 15.32
N PRO A 383 7.86 10.43 16.14
CA PRO A 383 7.67 11.09 17.44
C PRO A 383 7.14 12.53 17.35
N ILE A 384 7.34 13.21 16.23
CA ILE A 384 6.96 14.60 15.99
C ILE A 384 5.61 14.71 15.26
N LEU A 385 5.33 13.78 14.34
CA LEU A 385 4.13 13.82 13.48
C LEU A 385 2.79 14.01 14.23
N PRO A 386 2.55 13.44 15.43
CA PRO A 386 1.33 13.69 16.20
C PRO A 386 1.08 15.17 16.51
N HIS A 387 2.15 15.95 16.76
CA HIS A 387 2.06 17.39 17.04
C HIS A 387 1.71 18.21 15.79
N MET A 388 1.94 17.65 14.59
CA MET A 388 1.66 18.31 13.32
C MET A 388 0.25 18.03 12.78
N LEU A 389 -0.44 17.01 13.32
CA LEU A 389 -1.65 16.44 12.70
C LEU A 389 -2.80 17.45 12.55
N ASP A 390 -3.10 18.22 13.58
CA ASP A 390 -4.27 19.10 13.55
C ASP A 390 -4.10 20.25 12.57
N ARG A 391 -2.90 20.86 12.54
CA ARG A 391 -2.57 21.90 11.55
C ARG A 391 -2.51 21.31 10.14
N THR A 392 -1.92 20.14 9.98
CA THR A 392 -1.88 19.41 8.69
C THR A 392 -3.30 19.17 8.15
N ARG A 393 -4.21 18.65 8.97
CA ARG A 393 -5.62 18.42 8.60
C ARG A 393 -6.32 19.70 8.21
N THR A 394 -6.12 20.77 8.99
CA THR A 394 -6.68 22.10 8.69
C THR A 394 -6.26 22.58 7.31
N VAL A 395 -4.97 22.48 6.98
CA VAL A 395 -4.46 22.89 5.66
C VAL A 395 -5.01 22.00 4.54
N VAL A 396 -5.11 20.68 4.74
CA VAL A 396 -5.75 19.80 3.74
C VAL A 396 -7.21 20.19 3.53
N ASP A 397 -7.92 20.55 4.61
CA ASP A 397 -9.29 21.05 4.52
C ASP A 397 -9.40 22.40 3.78
N GLU A 398 -8.44 23.29 3.93
CA GLU A 398 -8.46 24.57 3.22
C GLU A 398 -8.06 24.45 1.75
N ARG A 399 -7.15 23.52 1.42
CA ARG A 399 -6.42 23.51 0.14
C ARG A 399 -6.82 22.39 -0.81
N ALA A 400 -7.32 21.27 -0.31
CA ALA A 400 -7.82 20.20 -1.17
C ALA A 400 -9.25 20.49 -1.66
N LEU A 401 -9.56 20.02 -2.86
CA LEU A 401 -10.89 20.15 -3.44
C LEU A 401 -11.93 19.48 -2.54
N LYS A 402 -13.07 20.15 -2.34
CA LYS A 402 -14.11 19.75 -1.39
C LYS A 402 -14.59 18.30 -1.57
N GLN A 403 -14.69 17.80 -2.80
CA GLN A 403 -15.19 16.46 -3.06
C GLN A 403 -14.12 15.37 -2.80
N PRO A 404 -12.90 15.45 -3.37
CA PRO A 404 -11.83 14.50 -3.05
C PRO A 404 -11.51 14.40 -1.55
N ARG A 405 -11.50 15.52 -0.82
CA ARG A 405 -11.11 15.50 0.60
C ARG A 405 -12.15 14.93 1.56
N LYS A 406 -13.41 14.80 1.14
CA LYS A 406 -14.56 14.59 2.02
C LYS A 406 -14.40 13.43 3.02
N ASN A 407 -13.70 12.36 2.62
CA ASN A 407 -13.53 11.14 3.41
C ASN A 407 -12.06 10.79 3.69
N VAL A 408 -11.12 11.72 3.45
CA VAL A 408 -9.69 11.44 3.64
C VAL A 408 -9.37 11.29 5.12
N ARG A 409 -8.76 10.15 5.49
CA ARG A 409 -8.26 9.90 6.84
C ARG A 409 -6.75 10.14 6.88
N ILE A 410 -6.30 11.12 7.65
CA ILE A 410 -4.87 11.37 7.89
C ILE A 410 -4.49 10.85 9.27
N LYS A 411 -3.53 9.92 9.33
CA LYS A 411 -3.12 9.23 10.56
C LYS A 411 -1.62 8.99 10.60
N VAL A 412 -1.07 8.95 11.80
CA VAL A 412 0.31 8.49 12.04
C VAL A 412 0.27 6.98 12.24
N THR A 413 1.26 6.27 11.71
CA THR A 413 1.34 4.82 11.94
C THR A 413 1.58 4.48 13.41
N GLY A 414 0.96 3.37 13.85
CA GLY A 414 1.11 2.85 15.21
C GLY A 414 2.37 2.01 15.41
N ARG A 415 3.06 1.59 14.34
CA ARG A 415 4.22 0.69 14.37
C ARG A 415 5.50 1.40 13.99
N ASP A 416 6.62 0.93 14.53
CA ASP A 416 7.96 1.42 14.18
C ASP A 416 8.63 0.60 13.06
N ASN A 417 8.02 -0.54 12.68
CA ASN A 417 8.61 -1.55 11.80
C ASN A 417 7.72 -1.87 10.57
N ASP A 418 6.96 -0.90 10.07
CA ASP A 418 6.08 -1.10 8.90
C ASP A 418 6.86 -1.51 7.65
N SER A 419 8.04 -0.93 7.42
CA SER A 419 8.90 -1.21 6.25
C SER A 419 9.41 -2.66 6.27
N VAL A 420 10.10 -3.08 7.33
CA VAL A 420 10.59 -4.47 7.47
C VAL A 420 9.45 -5.50 7.48
N PHE A 421 8.30 -5.16 8.07
CA PHE A 421 7.11 -6.01 8.00
C PHE A 421 6.55 -6.11 6.58
N GLY A 422 6.48 -4.99 5.88
CA GLY A 422 6.12 -4.94 4.46
C GLY A 422 7.09 -5.70 3.56
N ALA A 423 8.38 -5.71 3.90
CA ALA A 423 9.37 -6.51 3.19
C ALA A 423 9.05 -8.01 3.31
N ALA A 424 8.73 -8.51 4.52
CA ALA A 424 8.21 -9.87 4.68
C ALA A 424 6.89 -10.08 3.90
N CYS A 425 6.02 -9.08 3.84
CA CYS A 425 4.78 -9.14 3.06
C CYS A 425 5.01 -9.28 1.55
N LEU A 426 6.14 -8.81 0.99
CA LEU A 426 6.48 -9.06 -0.42
C LEU A 426 6.55 -10.57 -0.72
N VAL A 427 7.18 -11.33 0.19
CA VAL A 427 7.29 -12.80 0.09
C VAL A 427 5.92 -13.45 0.23
N LEU A 428 5.16 -13.04 1.25
CA LEU A 428 3.83 -13.60 1.52
C LEU A 428 2.86 -13.32 0.37
N ASP A 429 2.85 -12.10 -0.17
CA ASP A 429 2.01 -11.74 -1.32
C ASP A 429 2.43 -12.48 -2.58
N ALA A 430 3.73 -12.69 -2.82
CA ALA A 430 4.19 -13.48 -3.96
C ALA A 430 3.61 -14.89 -3.93
N ILE A 431 3.63 -15.55 -2.76
CA ILE A 431 3.06 -16.88 -2.57
C ILE A 431 1.54 -16.87 -2.64
N MET A 432 0.87 -15.88 -2.04
CA MET A 432 -0.59 -15.78 -2.11
C MET A 432 -1.07 -15.47 -3.53
N ASN A 433 -0.27 -14.80 -4.36
CA ASN A 433 -0.58 -14.52 -5.76
C ASN A 433 -0.29 -15.72 -6.67
N ASP A 434 0.77 -16.48 -6.39
CA ASP A 434 1.13 -17.68 -7.14
C ASP A 434 1.63 -18.81 -6.21
N PRO A 435 0.72 -19.59 -5.61
CA PRO A 435 1.10 -20.68 -4.71
C PRO A 435 1.54 -21.96 -5.45
N VAL A 436 1.43 -21.98 -6.79
CA VAL A 436 1.69 -23.17 -7.61
C VAL A 436 3.11 -23.74 -7.44
N PRO A 437 4.19 -22.93 -7.32
CA PRO A 437 5.53 -23.47 -7.11
C PRO A 437 5.65 -24.35 -5.85
N LEU A 438 5.02 -23.93 -4.74
CA LEU A 438 5.05 -24.69 -3.47
C LEU A 438 4.18 -25.95 -3.52
N VAL A 439 3.05 -25.89 -4.21
CA VAL A 439 2.18 -27.06 -4.40
C VAL A 439 2.87 -28.10 -5.29
N ARG A 440 3.61 -27.67 -6.32
CA ARG A 440 4.31 -28.57 -7.25
C ARG A 440 5.57 -29.18 -6.68
N SER A 441 6.28 -28.51 -5.77
CA SER A 441 7.48 -29.09 -5.13
C SER A 441 7.19 -30.31 -4.25
N LEU A 442 5.91 -30.64 -4.03
CA LEU A 442 5.44 -31.74 -3.20
C LEU A 442 4.79 -32.89 -4.00
N ILE A 443 4.73 -32.75 -5.33
CA ILE A 443 4.30 -33.78 -6.29
C ILE A 443 5.54 -34.24 -7.07
#